data_AF-A0AAG5DBV7-F1
#
_entry.id   AF-A0AAG5DBV7-F1
#
_cell.length_a   1.000
_cell.length_b   1.000
_cell.length_c   1.000
_cell.angle_alpha   90.00
_cell.angle_beta   90.00
_cell.angle_gamma   90.00
#
_symmetry.space_group_name_H-M   'P 1'
#
loop_
_entity.id
_entity.type
_entity.pdbx_description
1 polymer ?
#
loop_
_entity_poly.entity_id
_entity_poly.type
_entity_poly.pdbx_seq_one_letter_code
_entity_poly.pdbx_strand_id
1 'polypeptide(L)'
;MNTKLVEPKETSYVLDMHLKPLTIKVINPPNTLVADKRYEITCQSTGSRPNAIITWYKGKRQMRRTRDEVLDHNTTTSTLSFVPTTEDDGKTLTCRAENPNVNGLFLETDWKMNVVCT
;
A
#
# COMPACT_ATOMS: atom_id res chain seq x y z
N MET A 1 37.55 28.11 -47.53
CA MET A 1 36.49 28.68 -46.67
C MET A 1 35.83 27.51 -45.97
N ASN A 2 36.02 27.39 -44.66
CA ASN A 2 35.54 26.25 -43.88
C ASN A 2 34.39 26.77 -43.02
N THR A 3 33.17 26.31 -43.29
CA THR A 3 31.96 26.69 -42.55
C THR A 3 31.99 26.02 -41.17
N LYS A 4 32.02 26.82 -40.10
CA LYS A 4 31.90 26.33 -38.71
C LYS A 4 30.59 25.55 -38.57
N LEU A 5 30.70 24.27 -38.28
CA LEU A 5 29.57 23.41 -37.91
C LEU A 5 29.03 23.89 -36.56
N VAL A 6 27.76 24.30 -36.53
CA VAL A 6 27.04 24.64 -35.30
C VAL A 6 26.73 23.33 -34.58
N GLU A 7 27.03 23.26 -33.28
CA GLU A 7 26.71 22.09 -32.47
C GLU A 7 25.20 21.81 -32.46
N PRO A 8 24.78 20.54 -32.50
CA PRO A 8 23.37 20.19 -32.52
C PRO A 8 22.68 20.69 -31.24
N LYS A 9 21.56 21.38 -31.42
CA LYS A 9 20.73 21.84 -30.31
C LYS A 9 19.91 20.65 -29.79
N GLU A 10 20.42 19.98 -28.77
CA GLU A 10 19.68 18.91 -28.10
C GLU A 10 18.61 19.51 -27.18
N THR A 11 17.39 18.99 -27.27
CA THR A 11 16.30 19.29 -26.33
C THR A 11 15.81 17.97 -25.77
N SER A 12 15.88 17.78 -24.46
CA SER A 12 15.33 16.60 -23.78
C SER A 12 14.05 16.96 -23.03
N TYR A 13 13.13 16.00 -22.95
CA TYR A 13 11.89 16.09 -22.18
C TYR A 13 11.85 14.93 -21.18
N VAL A 14 11.58 15.23 -19.91
CA VAL A 14 11.33 14.21 -18.87
C VAL A 14 9.82 14.08 -18.71
N LEU A 15 9.28 12.88 -18.92
CA LEU A 15 7.86 12.60 -18.70
C LEU A 15 7.65 12.13 -17.25
N ASP A 16 6.99 12.96 -16.44
CA ASP A 16 6.54 12.57 -15.10
C ASP A 16 5.26 11.74 -15.17
N MET A 17 5.35 10.48 -14.77
CA MET A 17 4.25 9.53 -14.87
C MET A 17 3.59 9.31 -13.50
N HIS A 18 2.28 9.55 -13.44
CA HIS A 18 1.46 9.29 -12.25
C HIS A 18 0.56 8.08 -12.44
N LEU A 19 0.92 6.95 -11.81
CA LEU A 19 0.22 5.67 -11.95
C LEU A 19 -0.43 5.25 -10.64
N LYS A 20 -1.72 4.96 -10.67
CA LYS A 20 -2.40 4.29 -9.55
C LYS A 20 -1.76 2.91 -9.27
N PRO A 21 -1.89 2.37 -8.05
CA PRO A 21 -1.47 1.01 -7.76
C PRO A 21 -2.05 0.00 -8.77
N LEU A 22 -1.24 -0.97 -9.18
CA LEU A 22 -1.68 -2.04 -10.07
C LEU A 22 -2.20 -3.23 -9.27
N THR A 23 -1.52 -3.57 -8.17
CA THR A 23 -1.93 -4.67 -7.30
C THR A 23 -1.85 -4.30 -5.83
N ILE A 24 -2.64 -4.98 -5.03
CA ILE A 24 -2.62 -4.90 -3.57
C ILE A 24 -2.99 -6.27 -2.99
N LYS A 25 -2.27 -6.72 -1.96
CA LYS A 25 -2.51 -8.02 -1.30
C LYS A 25 -2.10 -7.99 0.16
N VAL A 26 -2.86 -8.70 1.00
CA VAL A 26 -2.44 -9.04 2.36
C VAL A 26 -1.51 -10.25 2.28
N ILE A 27 -0.32 -10.15 2.88
CA ILE A 27 0.73 -11.16 2.81
C ILE A 27 0.52 -12.19 3.90
N ASN A 28 0.28 -13.45 3.50
CA ASN A 28 0.18 -14.63 4.37
C ASN A 28 -0.59 -14.34 5.68
N PRO A 29 -1.84 -13.82 5.61
CA PRO A 29 -2.60 -13.55 6.82
C PRO A 29 -2.85 -14.86 7.59
N PRO A 30 -2.89 -14.83 8.93
CA PRO A 30 -3.22 -16.00 9.72
C PRO A 30 -4.65 -16.45 9.44
N ASN A 31 -4.91 -17.77 9.44
CA ASN A 31 -6.27 -18.28 9.24
C ASN A 31 -7.21 -18.02 10.44
N THR A 32 -6.61 -17.89 11.63
CA THR A 32 -7.33 -17.65 12.89
C THR A 32 -6.52 -16.71 13.76
N LEU A 33 -7.22 -15.78 14.40
CA LEU A 33 -6.71 -14.87 15.41
C LEU A 33 -7.23 -15.28 16.78
N VAL A 34 -6.41 -15.16 17.81
CA VAL A 34 -6.81 -15.34 19.21
C VAL A 34 -7.07 -13.96 19.80
N ALA A 35 -8.22 -13.79 20.45
CA ALA A 35 -8.56 -12.54 21.13
C ALA A 35 -7.47 -12.13 22.13
N ASP A 36 -7.25 -10.82 22.28
CA ASP A 36 -6.29 -10.18 23.19
C ASP A 36 -4.80 -10.50 22.96
N LYS A 37 -4.48 -11.27 21.91
CA LYS A 37 -3.11 -11.51 21.46
C LYS A 37 -2.69 -10.48 20.41
N ARG A 38 -1.44 -10.02 20.45
CA ARG A 38 -0.90 -9.09 19.46
C ARG A 38 -0.53 -9.80 18.16
N TYR A 39 -0.87 -9.18 17.03
CA TYR A 39 -0.53 -9.64 15.68
C TYR A 39 0.08 -8.52 14.85
N GLU A 40 0.88 -8.93 13.87
CA GLU A 40 1.41 -8.08 12.81
C GLU A 40 0.92 -8.62 11.47
N ILE A 41 0.26 -7.77 10.69
CA ILE A 41 -0.29 -8.11 9.37
C ILE A 41 0.31 -7.18 8.35
N THR A 42 0.88 -7.75 7.28
CA THR A 42 1.53 -6.99 6.23
C THR A 42 0.66 -6.94 4.99
N CYS A 43 0.58 -5.77 4.38
CA CYS A 43 -0.02 -5.55 3.08
C CYS A 43 1.05 -5.04 2.12
N GLN A 44 0.99 -5.49 0.87
CA GLN A 44 1.91 -5.10 -0.19
C GLN A 44 1.13 -4.51 -1.35
N SER A 45 1.57 -3.36 -1.84
CA SER A 45 1.11 -2.74 -3.07
C SER A 45 2.24 -2.65 -4.10
N THR A 46 1.92 -2.85 -5.38
CA THR A 46 2.88 -2.70 -6.48
C THR A 46 2.33 -1.87 -7.64
N GLY A 47 3.24 -1.26 -8.40
CA GLY A 47 2.94 -0.57 -9.66
C GLY A 47 2.54 0.90 -9.55
N SER A 48 2.50 1.46 -8.33
CA SER A 48 2.23 2.89 -8.14
C SER A 48 3.45 3.73 -8.48
N ARG A 49 3.24 4.88 -9.13
CA ARG A 49 4.27 5.91 -9.34
C ARG A 49 3.72 7.31 -9.10
N PRO A 50 4.21 8.09 -8.13
CA PRO A 50 5.15 7.70 -7.06
C PRO A 50 4.59 6.57 -6.18
N ASN A 51 5.42 6.08 -5.24
CA ASN A 51 5.04 5.03 -4.30
C ASN A 51 3.70 5.31 -3.62
N ALA A 52 2.92 4.25 -3.41
CA ALA A 52 1.59 4.38 -2.83
C ALA A 52 1.67 4.66 -1.33
N ILE A 53 0.70 5.39 -0.81
CA ILE A 53 0.43 5.50 0.62
C ILE A 53 -0.55 4.38 0.98
N ILE A 54 -0.17 3.52 1.93
CA ILE A 54 -1.03 2.43 2.38
C ILE A 54 -1.71 2.83 3.69
N THR A 55 -3.04 2.70 3.73
CA THR A 55 -3.87 2.96 4.92
C THR A 55 -4.65 1.71 5.28
N TRP A 56 -4.72 1.42 6.57
CA TRP A 56 -5.46 0.29 7.11
C TRP A 56 -6.78 0.72 7.75
N TYR A 57 -7.83 -0.06 7.53
CA TYR A 57 -9.14 0.13 8.12
C TYR A 57 -9.63 -1.16 8.77
N LYS A 58 -10.23 -1.05 9.96
CA LYS A 58 -11.00 -2.12 10.61
C LYS A 58 -12.47 -1.73 10.56
N GLY A 59 -13.23 -2.31 9.63
CA GLY A 59 -14.54 -1.76 9.24
C GLY A 59 -14.41 -0.30 8.78
N LYS A 60 -15.14 0.63 9.42
CA LYS A 60 -15.08 2.07 9.10
C LYS A 60 -13.96 2.83 9.82
N ARG A 61 -13.21 2.18 10.71
CA ARG A 61 -12.23 2.83 11.56
C ARG A 61 -10.83 2.72 10.97
N GLN A 62 -10.21 3.87 10.66
CA GLN A 62 -8.81 3.91 10.27
C GLN A 62 -7.89 3.51 11.44
N MET A 63 -6.89 2.69 11.13
CA MET A 63 -5.88 2.19 12.06
C MET A 63 -4.60 3.02 11.94
N ARG A 64 -3.86 3.19 13.05
CA ARG A 64 -2.72 4.14 13.12
C ARG A 64 -1.36 3.51 13.41
N ARG A 65 -1.32 2.28 13.97
CA ARG A 65 -0.07 1.62 14.36
C ARG A 65 0.50 0.84 13.18
N THR A 66 1.03 1.57 12.22
CA THR A 66 1.59 1.02 10.99
C THR A 66 3.08 1.31 10.89
N ARG A 67 3.82 0.43 10.22
CA ARG A 67 5.19 0.63 9.80
C ARG A 67 5.22 0.46 8.29
N ASP A 68 5.57 1.52 7.57
CA ASP A 68 5.55 1.55 6.12
C ASP A 68 6.98 1.50 5.57
N GLU A 69 7.18 0.71 4.52
CA GLU A 69 8.49 0.49 3.89
C GLU A 69 8.35 0.53 2.37
N VAL A 70 9.30 1.18 1.71
CA VAL A 70 9.43 1.16 0.26
C VAL A 70 10.56 0.19 -0.06
N LEU A 71 10.21 -0.97 -0.63
CA LEU A 71 11.18 -2.02 -0.93
C LEU A 71 11.89 -1.79 -2.27
N ASP A 72 11.19 -1.20 -3.25
CA ASP A 72 11.71 -0.86 -4.58
C ASP A 72 10.92 0.32 -5.18
N HIS A 73 11.32 0.84 -6.35
CA HIS A 73 10.72 1.99 -7.03
C HIS A 73 9.22 1.88 -7.36
N ASN A 74 8.62 0.70 -7.20
CA ASN A 74 7.21 0.47 -7.48
C ASN A 74 6.51 -0.36 -6.39
N THR A 75 7.18 -0.74 -5.30
CA THR A 75 6.64 -1.67 -4.30
C THR A 75 6.68 -1.02 -2.92
N THR A 76 5.50 -0.93 -2.30
CA THR A 76 5.32 -0.39 -0.95
C THR A 76 4.66 -1.44 -0.08
N THR A 77 5.16 -1.61 1.15
CA THR A 77 4.57 -2.49 2.15
C THR A 77 4.20 -1.69 3.38
N SER A 78 3.13 -2.12 4.06
CA SER A 78 2.70 -1.59 5.34
C SER A 78 2.38 -2.72 6.28
N THR A 79 2.99 -2.71 7.46
CA THR A 79 2.74 -3.68 8.52
C THR A 79 1.91 -3.03 9.63
N LEU A 80 0.71 -3.54 9.85
CA LEU A 80 -0.20 -3.12 10.92
C LEU A 80 0.02 -3.99 12.16
N SER A 81 0.30 -3.35 13.30
CA SER A 81 0.33 -4.01 14.62
C SER A 81 -0.96 -3.73 15.38
N PHE A 82 -1.71 -4.78 15.73
CA PHE A 82 -2.97 -4.63 16.48
C PHE A 82 -3.27 -5.83 17.38
N VAL A 83 -4.27 -5.65 18.25
CA VAL A 83 -4.81 -6.68 19.13
C VAL A 83 -6.29 -6.84 18.78
N PRO A 84 -6.73 -7.99 18.26
CA PRO A 84 -8.13 -8.25 17.95
C PRO A 84 -8.91 -8.56 19.23
N THR A 85 -10.19 -8.21 19.21
CA THR A 85 -11.16 -8.57 20.25
C THR A 85 -12.17 -9.56 19.68
N THR A 86 -12.93 -10.25 20.53
CA THR A 86 -14.00 -11.15 20.07
C THR A 86 -15.08 -10.43 19.24
N GLU A 87 -15.31 -9.14 19.51
CA GLU A 87 -16.20 -8.31 18.69
C GLU A 87 -15.69 -8.10 17.26
N ASP A 88 -14.41 -8.35 16.99
CA ASP A 88 -13.82 -8.23 15.67
C ASP A 88 -14.00 -9.49 14.81
N ASP A 89 -14.55 -10.58 15.37
CA ASP A 89 -14.87 -11.76 14.58
C ASP A 89 -15.84 -11.45 13.44
N GLY A 90 -15.52 -11.97 12.25
CA GLY A 90 -16.27 -11.72 11.04
C GLY A 90 -16.16 -10.30 10.47
N LYS A 91 -15.52 -9.35 11.16
CA LYS A 91 -15.24 -8.01 10.61
C LYS A 91 -14.11 -8.08 9.57
N THR A 92 -14.11 -7.10 8.67
CA THR A 92 -13.09 -6.97 7.63
C THR A 92 -11.98 -6.03 8.06
N LEU A 93 -10.75 -6.45 7.83
CA LEU A 93 -9.57 -5.61 7.81
C LEU A 93 -9.25 -5.25 6.35
N THR A 94 -9.36 -3.97 6.02
CA THR A 94 -9.14 -3.46 4.67
C THR A 94 -7.78 -2.78 4.61
N CYS A 95 -6.96 -3.16 3.64
CA CYS A 95 -5.77 -2.43 3.25
C CYS A 95 -6.10 -1.63 1.99
N ARG A 96 -5.85 -0.31 2.01
CA ARG A 96 -6.06 0.58 0.87
C ARG A 96 -4.74 1.22 0.48
N ALA A 97 -4.39 1.19 -0.81
CA ALA A 97 -3.22 1.85 -1.37
C ALA A 97 -3.67 2.98 -2.30
N GLU A 98 -3.15 4.19 -2.08
CA GLU A 98 -3.48 5.38 -2.86
C GLU A 98 -2.23 6.04 -3.41
N ASN A 99 -2.30 6.53 -4.65
CA ASN A 99 -1.22 7.35 -5.20
C ASN A 99 -1.36 8.80 -4.72
N PRO A 100 -0.33 9.41 -4.11
CA PRO A 100 -0.43 10.75 -3.54
C PRO A 100 -0.68 11.86 -4.57
N ASN A 101 -0.37 11.62 -5.85
CA ASN A 101 -0.52 12.59 -6.93
C ASN A 101 -1.75 12.31 -7.81
N VAL A 102 -2.53 11.26 -7.53
CA VAL A 102 -3.74 10.92 -8.28
C VAL A 102 -4.91 10.72 -7.32
N ASN A 103 -5.54 11.84 -6.96
CA ASN A 103 -6.64 11.87 -6.00
C ASN A 103 -7.79 10.94 -6.43
N GLY A 104 -8.27 10.12 -5.50
CA GLY A 104 -9.45 9.28 -5.69
C GLY A 104 -9.20 7.99 -6.48
N LEU A 105 -7.96 7.72 -6.92
CA LEU A 105 -7.58 6.43 -7.49
C LEU A 105 -6.79 5.61 -6.47
N PHE A 106 -7.52 4.76 -5.75
CA PHE A 106 -6.97 3.78 -4.84
C PHE A 106 -7.34 2.36 -5.28
N LEU A 107 -6.55 1.39 -4.83
CA LEU A 107 -6.93 -0.01 -4.79
C LEU A 107 -7.05 -0.45 -3.34
N GLU A 108 -7.95 -1.39 -3.07
CA GLU A 108 -8.08 -1.98 -1.75
C GLU A 108 -8.25 -3.49 -1.82
N THR A 109 -7.87 -4.15 -0.73
CA THR A 109 -8.09 -5.57 -0.52
C THR A 109 -8.59 -5.79 0.90
N ASP A 110 -9.49 -6.76 1.01
CA ASP A 110 -10.20 -7.07 2.23
C ASP A 110 -9.77 -8.44 2.74
N TRP A 111 -9.51 -8.50 4.05
CA TRP A 111 -9.29 -9.74 4.75
C TRP A 111 -10.30 -9.87 5.91
N LYS A 112 -11.15 -10.89 5.82
CA LYS A 112 -12.14 -11.19 6.87
C LYS A 112 -11.43 -11.87 8.04
N MET A 113 -11.56 -11.27 9.23
CA MET A 113 -10.97 -11.82 10.44
C MET A 113 -11.81 -12.99 10.96
N ASN A 114 -11.13 -14.03 11.40
CA ASN A 114 -11.69 -15.15 12.15
C ASN A 114 -11.07 -15.11 13.54
N VAL A 115 -11.82 -14.64 14.54
CA VAL A 115 -11.31 -14.40 15.90
C VAL A 115 -11.96 -15.37 16.86
N VAL A 116 -11.15 -16.13 17.60
CA VAL A 116 -11.61 -17.09 18.60
C VAL A 116 -11.21 -16.66 20.01
N CYS A 117 -12.04 -17.03 20.99
CA CYS A 117 -11.68 -16.98 22.39
C CYS A 117 -10.57 -18.01 22.68
N THR A 118 -9.79 -17.75 23.73
CA THR A 118 -8.87 -18.75 24.28
C THR A 118 -9.64 -19.76 25.12
#